data_AF-A0A172XTJ9-F1
#
_entry.id   AF-A0A172XTJ9-F1
#
_cell.length_a   1.000
_cell.length_b   1.000
_cell.length_c   1.000
_cell.angle_alpha   90.00
_cell.angle_beta   90.00
_cell.angle_gamma   90.00
#
_symmetry.space_group_name_H-M   'P 1'
#
loop_
_entity.id
_entity.type
_entity.pdbx_description
1 polymer ?
#
loop_
_entity_poly.entity_id
_entity_poly.type
_entity_poly.pdbx_seq_one_letter_code
_entity_poly.pdbx_strand_id
1 'polypeptide(L)'
;MGHYSTLMIGKQEYSWKYDIPSYLSFLFEETDLYSEKTTDEEDYHKIGFRTNCKRALDKLDKLGFDWEMITEIYSFFYDQIKEDVYQNIYDELSEKFDKLTAVTLEKKVKSFYSKFPHFTREQELRDFVKFLLPLVEVSTGSKSMRVNSVDGKTYRITKERHSSIFNNFINEPGDFFYQKALVLPPWIQIIGNLFDPELLVEYTEIISVVKIKLLLEATDPEALVELQLEDMIDSEEEISDFHIDSANRLIGKIQLYNKFFNSIMNQEEVIKDAYFKKELLLLLDRIPLIKSSAEKGRALENLMEIVFSSIPGLEVIEKRVSTQDEEIDLQIKNGVAGTFWSSLTSPSFFVECKNWSGKVGATEVRDFETKMINHKKLVKFGFFISFNGFTKEVDNALKRASREDHHIVLIDSNDLYNLANSKNSTIEWLEKLIIKPH
;
A
#
# COMPACT_ATOMS: atom_id res chain seq x y z
N MET A 1 37.47 -17.64 -12.97
CA MET A 1 36.43 -16.63 -13.24
C MET A 1 35.11 -17.18 -12.73
N GLY A 2 34.20 -16.35 -12.22
CA GLY A 2 32.90 -16.85 -11.74
C GLY A 2 32.01 -17.21 -12.92
N HIS A 3 31.18 -18.23 -12.76
CA HIS A 3 30.16 -18.60 -13.73
C HIS A 3 29.02 -17.57 -13.73
N TYR A 4 28.87 -16.78 -14.79
CA TYR A 4 27.85 -15.74 -14.93
C TYR A 4 26.99 -15.98 -16.17
N SER A 5 25.67 -15.86 -16.00
CA SER A 5 24.75 -15.66 -17.11
C SER A 5 24.46 -14.19 -17.27
N THR A 6 24.41 -13.75 -18.52
CA THR A 6 24.36 -12.31 -18.85
C THR A 6 23.19 -12.00 -19.77
N LEU A 7 22.36 -11.04 -19.39
CA LEU A 7 21.34 -10.44 -20.25
C LEU A 7 21.83 -9.08 -20.74
N MET A 8 21.91 -8.93 -22.04
CA MET A 8 22.15 -7.68 -22.75
C MET A 8 20.83 -7.11 -23.25
N ILE A 9 20.55 -5.84 -22.95
CA ILE A 9 19.44 -5.05 -23.56
C ILE A 9 20.07 -3.81 -24.18
N GLY A 10 20.27 -3.84 -25.49
CA GLY A 10 21.04 -2.83 -26.21
C GLY A 10 22.47 -2.74 -25.68
N LYS A 11 22.78 -1.69 -24.92
CA LYS A 11 24.10 -1.47 -24.31
C LYS A 11 24.15 -1.82 -22.82
N GLN A 12 23.02 -2.21 -22.22
CA GLN A 12 22.92 -2.47 -20.80
C GLN A 12 23.15 -3.95 -20.53
N GLU A 13 23.94 -4.23 -19.50
CA GLU A 13 24.34 -5.58 -19.10
C GLU A 13 23.79 -5.90 -17.71
N TYR A 14 23.19 -7.08 -17.57
CA TYR A 14 22.75 -7.64 -16.31
C TYR A 14 23.36 -9.03 -16.16
N SER A 15 24.03 -9.29 -15.03
CA SER A 15 24.68 -10.57 -14.78
C SER A 15 24.13 -11.22 -13.52
N TRP A 16 23.88 -12.52 -13.59
CA TRP A 16 23.53 -13.33 -12.41
C TRP A 16 24.52 -14.46 -12.24
N LYS A 17 24.78 -14.79 -10.99
CA LYS A 17 25.68 -15.87 -10.60
C LYS A 17 24.84 -17.06 -10.15
N TYR A 18 25.10 -18.23 -10.71
CA TYR A 18 24.50 -19.54 -10.35
C TYR A 18 23.02 -19.75 -10.67
N ASP A 19 22.17 -18.72 -10.61
CA ASP A 19 20.75 -18.86 -10.94
C ASP A 19 20.25 -17.63 -11.68
N ILE A 20 19.47 -17.87 -12.74
CA ILE A 20 18.83 -16.80 -13.51
C ILE A 20 17.34 -16.71 -13.17
N PRO A 21 16.81 -15.49 -13.04
CA PRO A 21 15.39 -15.33 -12.77
C PRO A 21 14.53 -16.00 -13.85
N SER A 22 13.60 -16.84 -13.41
CA SER A 22 12.79 -17.68 -14.34
C SER A 22 11.98 -16.86 -15.34
N TYR A 23 11.65 -15.61 -15.00
CA TYR A 23 10.92 -14.68 -15.88
C TYR A 23 11.74 -14.24 -17.12
N LEU A 24 13.06 -14.33 -17.11
CA LEU A 24 13.89 -13.92 -18.26
C LEU A 24 13.66 -14.78 -19.50
N SER A 25 13.33 -16.07 -19.30
CA SER A 25 12.94 -16.96 -20.38
C SER A 25 11.70 -16.48 -21.14
N PHE A 26 10.89 -15.58 -20.54
CA PHE A 26 9.69 -15.03 -21.17
C PHE A 26 9.99 -13.95 -22.19
N LEU A 27 11.24 -13.49 -22.30
CA LEU A 27 11.64 -12.52 -23.32
C LEU A 27 11.85 -13.18 -24.70
N PHE A 28 12.08 -14.49 -24.75
CA PHE A 28 12.61 -15.19 -25.93
C PHE A 28 11.71 -16.32 -26.39
N GLU A 29 11.52 -16.48 -27.70
CA GLU A 29 10.88 -17.66 -28.29
C GLU A 29 11.89 -18.81 -28.46
N GLU A 30 11.41 -20.05 -28.63
CA GLU A 30 12.28 -21.20 -28.88
C GLU A 30 13.15 -21.00 -30.14
N THR A 31 12.62 -20.29 -31.14
CA THR A 31 13.34 -19.92 -32.37
C THR A 31 14.42 -18.86 -32.17
N ASP A 32 14.50 -18.23 -31.00
CA ASP A 32 15.52 -17.23 -30.67
C ASP A 32 16.81 -17.89 -30.15
N LEU A 33 16.84 -19.21 -30.00
CA LEU A 33 18.01 -19.98 -29.62
C LEU A 33 19.14 -19.82 -30.64
N TYR A 34 20.36 -19.58 -30.14
CA TYR A 34 21.58 -19.60 -30.94
C TYR A 34 22.70 -20.40 -30.26
N SER A 35 23.58 -20.95 -31.10
CA SER A 35 24.79 -21.68 -30.71
C SER A 35 25.88 -21.32 -31.73
N GLU A 36 26.90 -20.60 -31.28
CA GLU A 36 27.98 -20.08 -32.10
C GLU A 36 29.33 -20.56 -31.54
N LYS A 37 30.15 -21.20 -32.39
CA LYS A 37 31.55 -21.51 -32.05
C LYS A 37 32.41 -20.30 -32.39
N THR A 38 33.14 -19.74 -31.44
CA THR A 38 34.12 -18.68 -31.75
C THR A 38 35.38 -19.30 -32.36
N THR A 39 35.94 -18.66 -33.39
CA THR A 39 37.15 -19.12 -34.11
C THR A 39 38.46 -18.78 -33.42
N ASP A 40 38.43 -18.20 -32.22
CA ASP A 40 39.62 -17.78 -31.48
C ASP A 40 40.29 -18.97 -30.77
N GLU A 41 41.58 -18.82 -30.42
CA GLU A 41 42.47 -19.90 -29.91
C GLU A 41 42.00 -20.60 -28.62
N GLU A 42 40.97 -20.07 -27.97
CA GLU A 42 40.27 -20.66 -26.84
C GLU A 42 38.86 -21.03 -27.34
N ASP A 43 38.57 -22.33 -27.51
CA ASP A 43 37.30 -22.89 -28.00
C ASP A 43 36.11 -22.50 -27.09
N TYR A 44 35.68 -21.23 -27.12
CA TYR A 44 34.51 -20.75 -26.42
C TYR A 44 33.24 -21.03 -27.22
N HIS A 45 32.29 -21.67 -26.56
CA HIS A 45 30.96 -21.94 -27.10
C HIS A 45 29.99 -20.88 -26.60
N LYS A 46 29.56 -19.99 -27.49
CA LYS A 46 28.53 -19.00 -27.16
C LYS A 46 27.17 -19.61 -27.37
N ILE A 47 26.37 -19.64 -26.32
CA ILE A 47 25.08 -20.31 -26.35
C ILE A 47 24.05 -19.52 -25.55
N GLY A 48 22.84 -19.40 -26.08
CA GLY A 48 21.84 -18.51 -25.47
C GLY A 48 20.65 -18.18 -26.35
N PHE A 49 19.97 -17.09 -26.03
CA PHE A 49 18.81 -16.59 -26.78
C PHE A 49 19.05 -15.18 -27.28
N ARG A 50 18.59 -14.89 -28.50
CA ARG A 50 18.78 -13.60 -29.16
C ARG A 50 17.51 -13.13 -29.86
N THR A 51 17.01 -11.97 -29.45
CA THR A 51 15.81 -11.33 -30.02
C THR A 51 16.01 -9.81 -30.11
N ASN A 52 14.94 -9.04 -30.38
CA ASN A 52 14.96 -7.59 -30.29
C ASN A 52 13.96 -7.06 -29.25
N CYS A 53 14.12 -5.79 -28.85
CA CYS A 53 13.29 -5.18 -27.80
C CYS A 53 11.80 -5.25 -28.15
N LYS A 54 11.44 -5.02 -29.42
CA LYS A 54 10.05 -5.10 -29.90
C LYS A 54 9.43 -6.48 -29.67
N ARG A 55 10.10 -7.56 -30.12
CA ARG A 55 9.60 -8.93 -29.95
C ARG A 55 9.52 -9.33 -28.49
N ALA A 56 10.50 -8.94 -27.68
CA ALA A 56 10.50 -9.18 -26.24
C ALA A 56 9.31 -8.48 -25.55
N LEU A 57 9.02 -7.21 -25.91
CA LEU A 57 7.87 -6.46 -25.41
C LEU A 57 6.54 -7.10 -25.83
N ASP A 58 6.39 -7.42 -27.12
CA ASP A 58 5.19 -8.08 -27.65
C ASP A 58 4.91 -9.40 -26.91
N LYS A 59 5.98 -10.11 -26.50
CA LYS A 59 5.86 -11.35 -25.74
C LYS A 59 5.46 -11.11 -24.28
N LEU A 60 6.07 -10.13 -23.60
CA LEU A 60 5.67 -9.73 -22.25
C LEU A 60 4.19 -9.32 -22.20
N ASP A 61 3.75 -8.50 -23.16
CA ASP A 61 2.36 -8.05 -23.25
C ASP A 61 1.39 -9.22 -23.43
N LYS A 62 1.70 -10.19 -24.31
CA LYS A 62 0.89 -11.42 -24.50
C LYS A 62 0.77 -12.27 -23.24
N LEU A 63 1.75 -12.19 -22.34
CA LEU A 63 1.77 -12.91 -21.07
C LEU A 63 1.11 -12.12 -19.93
N GLY A 64 0.57 -10.92 -20.22
CA GLY A 64 -0.11 -10.06 -19.25
C GLY A 64 0.81 -9.12 -18.49
N PHE A 65 2.10 -9.06 -18.82
CA PHE A 65 3.04 -8.06 -18.26
C PHE A 65 2.94 -6.74 -19.03
N ASP A 66 1.73 -6.24 -19.22
CA ASP A 66 1.42 -5.05 -20.01
C ASP A 66 1.40 -3.76 -19.16
N TRP A 67 1.00 -2.65 -19.75
CA TRP A 67 0.93 -1.37 -19.06
C TRP A 67 -0.10 -1.33 -17.92
N GLU A 68 -1.16 -2.13 -17.98
CA GLU A 68 -2.19 -2.20 -16.94
C GLU A 68 -1.59 -2.82 -15.68
N MET A 69 -0.99 -4.01 -15.80
CA MET A 69 -0.35 -4.72 -14.68
C MET A 69 0.76 -3.87 -14.03
N ILE A 70 1.60 -3.23 -14.84
CA ILE A 70 2.73 -2.44 -14.35
C ILE A 70 2.25 -1.18 -13.63
N THR A 71 1.16 -0.57 -14.12
CA THR A 71 0.52 0.57 -13.46
C THR A 71 -0.10 0.15 -12.13
N GLU A 72 -0.72 -1.03 -12.05
CA GLU A 72 -1.27 -1.57 -10.80
C GLU A 72 -0.17 -1.80 -9.75
N ILE A 73 0.94 -2.45 -10.14
CA ILE A 73 2.11 -2.65 -9.26
C ILE A 73 2.65 -1.30 -8.77
N TYR A 74 2.84 -0.35 -9.68
CA TYR A 74 3.32 0.97 -9.29
C TYR A 74 2.35 1.68 -8.33
N SER A 75 1.05 1.56 -8.56
CA SER A 75 0.01 2.15 -7.71
C SER A 75 0.01 1.56 -6.31
N PHE A 76 0.24 0.25 -6.19
CA PHE A 76 0.30 -0.44 -4.90
C PHE A 76 1.39 0.13 -3.98
N PHE A 77 2.59 0.40 -4.53
CA PHE A 77 3.71 0.93 -3.75
C PHE A 77 3.74 2.47 -3.65
N TYR A 78 2.86 3.17 -4.38
CA TYR A 78 3.00 4.61 -4.60
C TYR A 78 3.03 5.42 -3.30
N ASP A 79 2.07 5.20 -2.39
CA ASP A 79 1.95 6.03 -1.19
C ASP A 79 3.13 5.81 -0.22
N GLN A 80 3.62 4.56 -0.10
CA GLN A 80 4.81 4.24 0.68
C GLN A 80 6.04 4.98 0.12
N ILE A 81 6.33 4.79 -1.17
CA ILE A 81 7.53 5.37 -1.79
C ILE A 81 7.45 6.91 -1.83
N LYS A 82 6.25 7.46 -2.01
CA LYS A 82 6.03 8.91 -2.02
C LYS A 82 6.38 9.53 -0.67
N GLU A 83 6.09 8.86 0.44
CA GLU A 83 6.46 9.33 1.78
C GLU A 83 8.00 9.34 1.92
N ASP A 84 8.69 8.30 1.45
CA ASP A 84 10.15 8.23 1.47
C ASP A 84 10.79 9.35 0.63
N VAL A 85 10.27 9.60 -0.57
CA VAL A 85 10.73 10.72 -1.42
C VAL A 85 10.42 12.07 -0.79
N TYR A 86 9.28 12.22 -0.13
CA TYR A 86 8.95 13.42 0.64
C TYR A 86 10.01 13.67 1.72
N GLN A 87 10.39 12.63 2.46
CA GLN A 87 11.40 12.71 3.51
C GLN A 87 12.79 13.03 2.94
N ASN A 88 13.20 12.41 1.83
CA ASN A 88 14.45 12.72 1.14
C ASN A 88 14.52 14.19 0.70
N ILE A 89 13.43 14.74 0.16
CA ILE A 89 13.36 16.17 -0.22
C ILE A 89 13.42 17.06 1.02
N TYR A 90 12.76 16.65 2.12
CA TYR A 90 12.79 17.37 3.39
C TYR A 90 14.23 17.47 3.93
N ASP A 91 14.95 16.36 3.96
CA ASP A 91 16.31 16.27 4.49
C ASP A 91 17.30 17.07 3.64
N GLU A 92 17.26 16.93 2.31
CA GLU A 92 18.08 17.71 1.39
C GLU A 92 17.84 19.23 1.51
N LEU A 93 16.57 19.65 1.70
CA LEU A 93 16.27 21.06 1.96
C LEU A 93 16.74 21.52 3.34
N SER A 94 16.70 20.64 4.34
CA SER A 94 17.18 20.92 5.70
C SER A 94 18.69 21.18 5.68
N GLU A 95 19.45 20.31 5.02
CA GLU A 95 20.91 20.44 4.88
C GLU A 95 21.28 21.69 4.10
N LYS A 96 20.56 21.99 3.01
CA LYS A 96 20.84 23.14 2.15
C LYS A 96 20.51 24.48 2.78
N PHE A 97 19.48 24.54 3.61
CA PHE A 97 19.00 25.76 4.24
C PHE A 97 19.12 25.64 5.76
N ASP A 98 20.38 25.65 6.23
CA ASP A 98 20.71 25.65 7.65
C ASP A 98 19.86 26.67 8.43
N LYS A 99 19.28 26.26 9.57
CA LYS A 99 18.44 27.06 10.50
C LYS A 99 16.97 27.31 10.11
N LEU A 100 16.37 26.56 9.20
CA LEU A 100 14.91 26.64 9.01
C LEU A 100 14.14 25.92 10.14
N THR A 101 13.04 26.54 10.58
CA THR A 101 12.06 25.85 11.45
C THR A 101 11.34 24.75 10.67
N ALA A 102 10.93 23.65 11.32
CA ALA A 102 10.17 22.55 10.71
C ALA A 102 8.97 23.03 9.87
N VAL A 103 8.16 23.97 10.40
CA VAL A 103 6.99 24.55 9.69
C VAL A 103 7.37 25.24 8.37
N THR A 104 8.52 25.90 8.33
CA THR A 104 9.01 26.59 7.12
C THR A 104 9.56 25.58 6.11
N LEU A 105 10.18 24.51 6.60
CA LEU A 105 10.71 23.43 5.77
C LEU A 105 9.57 22.64 5.12
N GLU A 106 8.53 22.25 5.87
CA GLU A 106 7.31 21.63 5.32
C GLU A 106 6.65 22.50 4.23
N LYS A 107 6.57 23.82 4.44
CA LYS A 107 6.05 24.74 3.42
C LYS A 107 6.90 24.73 2.15
N LYS A 108 8.23 24.60 2.27
CA LYS A 108 9.13 24.48 1.10
C LYS A 108 8.96 23.15 0.38
N VAL A 109 8.81 22.03 1.10
CA VAL A 109 8.53 20.73 0.48
C VAL A 109 7.21 20.77 -0.27
N LYS A 110 6.13 21.25 0.37
CA LYS A 110 4.81 21.43 -0.28
C LYS A 110 4.91 22.35 -1.51
N SER A 111 5.66 23.44 -1.39
CA SER A 111 5.91 24.35 -2.52
C SER A 111 6.69 23.67 -3.66
N PHE A 112 7.65 22.79 -3.36
CA PHE A 112 8.35 22.00 -4.37
C PHE A 112 7.37 21.13 -5.15
N TYR A 113 6.57 20.31 -4.46
CA TYR A 113 5.55 19.45 -5.09
C TYR A 113 4.53 20.24 -5.91
N SER A 114 4.10 21.42 -5.45
CA SER A 114 3.09 22.24 -6.16
C SER A 114 3.53 22.78 -7.54
N LYS A 115 4.81 22.70 -7.89
CA LYS A 115 5.36 23.17 -9.19
C LYS A 115 5.19 22.16 -10.32
N PHE A 116 4.73 20.96 -9.98
CA PHE A 116 4.68 19.81 -10.85
C PHE A 116 3.22 19.50 -11.22
N PRO A 117 2.95 19.11 -12.48
CA PRO A 117 1.61 18.70 -12.88
C PRO A 117 1.17 17.43 -12.13
N HIS A 118 -0.14 17.22 -12.07
CA HIS A 118 -0.71 15.95 -11.64
C HIS A 118 -0.86 15.04 -12.86
N PHE A 119 -0.21 13.88 -12.81
CA PHE A 119 -0.30 12.85 -13.82
C PHE A 119 -1.02 11.62 -13.27
N THR A 120 -1.63 10.85 -14.18
CA THR A 120 -2.04 9.48 -13.86
C THR A 120 -0.79 8.64 -13.63
N ARG A 121 -0.94 7.53 -12.88
CA ARG A 121 0.18 6.61 -12.59
C ARG A 121 0.84 6.09 -13.89
N GLU A 122 0.03 5.76 -14.88
CA GLU A 122 0.51 5.36 -16.21
C GLU A 122 1.29 6.48 -16.92
N GLN A 123 0.80 7.73 -16.89
CA GLN A 123 1.49 8.87 -17.49
C GLN A 123 2.86 9.11 -16.86
N GLU A 124 2.98 8.95 -15.54
CA GLU A 124 4.25 9.07 -14.83
C GLU A 124 5.25 7.99 -15.27
N LEU A 125 4.80 6.73 -15.38
CA LEU A 125 5.64 5.63 -15.86
C LEU A 125 6.10 5.85 -17.31
N ARG A 126 5.18 6.26 -18.20
CA ARG A 126 5.51 6.57 -19.60
C ARG A 126 6.48 7.75 -19.72
N ASP A 127 6.39 8.74 -18.83
CA ASP A 127 7.38 9.80 -18.79
C ASP A 127 8.72 9.28 -18.28
N PHE A 128 8.72 8.44 -17.24
CA PHE A 128 9.94 7.84 -16.68
C PHE A 128 10.74 7.03 -17.71
N VAL A 129 10.08 6.32 -18.64
CA VAL A 129 10.73 5.66 -19.79
C VAL A 129 11.67 6.62 -20.54
N LYS A 130 11.27 7.88 -20.72
CA LYS A 130 12.11 8.90 -21.40
C LYS A 130 13.34 9.30 -20.59
N PHE A 131 13.27 9.19 -19.27
CA PHE A 131 14.38 9.51 -18.37
C PHE A 131 15.33 8.34 -18.19
N LEU A 132 14.88 7.10 -18.39
CA LEU A 132 15.61 5.90 -17.99
C LEU A 132 17.00 5.80 -18.62
N LEU A 133 17.12 5.81 -19.95
CA LEU A 133 18.44 5.77 -20.61
C LEU A 133 19.31 7.00 -20.27
N PRO A 134 18.79 8.24 -20.30
CA PRO A 134 19.53 9.41 -19.81
C PRO A 134 20.08 9.30 -18.38
N LEU A 135 19.33 8.69 -17.45
CA LEU A 135 19.76 8.45 -16.08
C LEU A 135 20.92 7.44 -16.05
N VAL A 136 20.78 6.33 -16.79
CA VAL A 136 21.82 5.30 -16.95
C VAL A 136 23.10 5.86 -17.59
N GLU A 137 22.98 6.69 -18.62
CA GLU A 137 24.16 7.28 -19.27
C GLU A 137 24.92 8.21 -18.32
N VAL A 138 24.21 9.04 -17.55
CA VAL A 138 24.85 9.92 -16.56
C VAL A 138 25.50 9.14 -15.42
N SER A 139 24.88 8.04 -14.98
CA SER A 139 25.42 7.18 -13.93
C SER A 139 26.72 6.48 -14.38
N THR A 140 26.74 5.98 -15.62
CA THR A 140 27.86 5.19 -16.16
C THR A 140 29.03 6.01 -16.70
N GLY A 141 28.83 7.26 -17.15
CA GLY A 141 29.99 8.05 -17.64
C GLY A 141 29.70 9.43 -18.21
N SER A 142 28.50 9.68 -18.72
CA SER A 142 28.14 10.95 -19.34
C SER A 142 28.13 12.10 -18.32
N LYS A 143 28.70 13.25 -18.68
CA LYS A 143 28.74 14.43 -17.80
C LYS A 143 27.35 15.01 -17.54
N SER A 144 26.50 15.03 -18.56
CA SER A 144 25.11 15.48 -18.44
C SER A 144 24.26 15.05 -19.62
N MET A 145 22.97 14.81 -19.37
CA MET A 145 21.95 14.52 -20.37
C MET A 145 20.79 15.51 -20.28
N ARG A 146 20.04 15.67 -21.36
CA ARG A 146 18.81 16.47 -21.41
C ARG A 146 17.63 15.57 -21.77
N VAL A 147 16.51 15.74 -21.07
CA VAL A 147 15.29 14.96 -21.28
C VAL A 147 14.11 15.89 -21.43
N ASN A 148 13.31 15.68 -22.47
CA ASN A 148 12.05 16.40 -22.67
C ASN A 148 10.92 15.58 -22.05
N SER A 149 10.36 16.09 -20.95
CA SER A 149 9.27 15.44 -20.23
C SER A 149 7.92 15.69 -20.90
N VAL A 150 6.94 14.84 -20.61
CA VAL A 150 5.53 15.02 -20.99
C VAL A 150 4.92 16.30 -20.38
N ASP A 151 5.51 16.88 -19.34
CA ASP A 151 5.08 18.18 -18.80
C ASP A 151 5.46 19.39 -19.69
N GLY A 152 6.13 19.14 -20.81
CA GLY A 152 6.58 20.15 -21.77
C GLY A 152 7.88 20.85 -21.36
N LYS A 153 8.49 20.49 -20.23
CA LYS A 153 9.78 21.04 -19.77
C LYS A 153 10.94 20.14 -20.17
N THR A 154 12.11 20.76 -20.27
CA THR A 154 13.38 20.05 -20.46
C THR A 154 14.14 20.00 -19.14
N TYR A 155 14.46 18.79 -18.68
CA TYR A 155 15.24 18.55 -17.49
C TYR A 155 16.69 18.24 -17.87
N ARG A 156 17.64 18.77 -17.10
CA ARG A 156 19.07 18.48 -17.27
C ARG A 156 19.54 17.60 -16.13
N ILE A 157 19.98 16.39 -16.49
CA ILE A 157 20.55 15.41 -15.55
C ILE A 157 22.06 15.60 -15.59
N THR A 158 22.72 15.79 -14.45
CA THR A 158 24.17 16.01 -14.37
C THR A 158 24.83 14.99 -13.45
N LYS A 159 26.06 14.60 -13.80
CA LYS A 159 26.91 13.78 -12.93
C LYS A 159 27.42 14.62 -11.76
N GLU A 160 27.25 14.11 -10.54
CA GLU A 160 27.70 14.72 -9.29
C GLU A 160 29.24 14.59 -9.15
N ARG A 161 29.90 15.57 -8.52
CA ARG A 161 31.38 15.61 -8.41
C ARG A 161 31.94 14.69 -7.31
N HIS A 162 31.15 14.36 -6.28
CA HIS A 162 31.55 13.52 -5.14
C HIS A 162 30.89 12.14 -5.21
N SER A 163 31.00 11.53 -6.39
CA SER A 163 30.37 10.27 -6.76
C SER A 163 31.24 9.09 -6.32
N SER A 164 30.84 8.40 -5.24
CA SER A 164 31.44 7.11 -4.83
C SER A 164 31.20 6.02 -5.90
N ILE A 165 31.80 4.84 -5.68
CA ILE A 165 31.66 3.63 -6.51
C ILE A 165 30.19 3.14 -6.60
N PHE A 166 29.31 3.66 -5.74
CA PHE A 166 27.90 3.30 -5.58
C PHE A 166 26.93 4.04 -6.55
N ASN A 167 27.44 4.88 -7.45
CA ASN A 167 26.60 5.68 -8.35
C ASN A 167 26.10 4.95 -9.61
N ASN A 168 25.95 3.63 -9.59
CA ASN A 168 25.33 2.92 -10.71
C ASN A 168 23.81 2.88 -10.54
N PHE A 169 23.09 3.73 -11.29
CA PHE A 169 21.62 3.74 -11.33
C PHE A 169 21.01 2.34 -11.54
N ILE A 170 21.69 1.46 -12.29
CA ILE A 170 21.21 0.11 -12.54
C ILE A 170 21.27 -0.75 -11.27
N ASN A 171 22.26 -0.55 -10.40
CA ASN A 171 22.46 -1.41 -9.23
C ASN A 171 21.87 -0.80 -7.96
N GLU A 172 22.02 0.51 -7.77
CA GLU A 172 21.66 1.24 -6.55
C GLU A 172 20.99 2.58 -6.91
N PRO A 173 19.74 2.56 -7.38
CA PRO A 173 19.04 3.77 -7.81
C PRO A 173 18.72 4.72 -6.64
N GLY A 174 18.51 4.22 -5.42
CA GLY A 174 18.19 5.02 -4.24
C GLY A 174 19.19 6.15 -3.98
N ASP A 175 20.48 5.81 -3.82
CA ASP A 175 21.58 6.76 -3.62
C ASP A 175 21.69 7.78 -4.77
N PHE A 176 21.48 7.30 -6.00
CA PHE A 176 21.51 8.15 -7.19
C PHE A 176 20.39 9.19 -7.17
N PHE A 177 19.20 8.84 -6.68
CA PHE A 177 18.06 9.74 -6.59
C PHE A 177 18.13 10.68 -5.39
N TYR A 178 18.66 10.23 -4.25
CA TYR A 178 18.86 11.07 -3.07
C TYR A 178 19.66 12.34 -3.43
N GLN A 179 20.79 12.17 -4.14
CA GLN A 179 21.64 13.28 -4.61
C GLN A 179 20.94 14.21 -5.63
N LYS A 180 19.77 13.85 -6.15
CA LYS A 180 19.04 14.60 -7.18
C LYS A 180 17.65 15.03 -6.72
N ALA A 181 17.38 14.96 -5.41
CA ALA A 181 16.04 15.16 -4.85
C ALA A 181 15.40 16.51 -5.20
N LEU A 182 16.21 17.56 -5.41
CA LEU A 182 15.72 18.90 -5.76
C LEU A 182 15.81 19.24 -7.26
N VAL A 183 16.35 18.34 -8.08
CA VAL A 183 16.63 18.59 -9.50
C VAL A 183 15.63 17.86 -10.40
N LEU A 184 15.28 16.63 -10.04
CA LEU A 184 14.37 15.79 -10.82
C LEU A 184 12.91 16.03 -10.41
N PRO A 185 11.95 15.80 -11.33
CA PRO A 185 10.54 15.80 -10.97
C PRO A 185 10.24 14.75 -9.88
N PRO A 186 9.28 15.00 -8.98
CA PRO A 186 8.93 14.07 -7.92
C PRO A 186 8.54 12.69 -8.43
N TRP A 187 7.74 12.57 -9.49
CA TRP A 187 7.33 11.27 -10.02
C TRP A 187 8.50 10.44 -10.55
N ILE A 188 9.53 11.09 -11.10
CA ILE A 188 10.75 10.41 -11.56
C ILE A 188 11.52 9.84 -10.37
N GLN A 189 11.56 10.58 -9.25
CA GLN A 189 12.18 10.09 -8.02
C GLN A 189 11.36 8.96 -7.40
N ILE A 190 10.03 9.09 -7.37
CA ILE A 190 9.14 8.07 -6.81
C ILE A 190 9.27 6.75 -7.58
N ILE A 191 9.17 6.78 -8.92
CA ILE A 191 9.38 5.57 -9.72
C ILE A 191 10.82 5.05 -9.57
N GLY A 192 11.79 5.96 -9.44
CA GLY A 192 13.16 5.60 -9.13
C GLY A 192 13.35 4.77 -7.87
N ASN A 193 12.65 5.16 -6.79
CA ASN A 193 12.68 4.49 -5.50
C ASN A 193 11.85 3.19 -5.50
N LEU A 194 11.05 2.90 -6.53
CA LEU A 194 10.46 1.57 -6.73
C LEU A 194 11.54 0.47 -6.85
N PHE A 195 12.74 0.86 -7.29
CA PHE A 195 13.88 -0.03 -7.48
C PHE A 195 14.88 0.04 -6.32
N ASP A 196 14.46 0.55 -5.16
CA ASP A 196 15.28 0.53 -3.96
C ASP A 196 15.66 -0.92 -3.57
N PRO A 197 16.88 -1.18 -3.06
CA PRO A 197 17.31 -2.50 -2.64
C PRO A 197 16.36 -3.20 -1.65
N GLU A 198 15.70 -2.47 -0.75
CA GLU A 198 14.77 -3.08 0.22
C GLU A 198 13.55 -3.69 -0.51
N LEU A 199 12.91 -2.92 -1.40
CA LEU A 199 11.79 -3.39 -2.21
C LEU A 199 12.21 -4.48 -3.20
N LEU A 200 13.39 -4.35 -3.80
CA LEU A 200 13.94 -5.37 -4.70
C LEU A 200 14.22 -6.69 -3.98
N VAL A 201 14.59 -6.68 -2.70
CA VAL A 201 14.79 -7.90 -1.92
C VAL A 201 13.45 -8.52 -1.52
N GLU A 202 12.47 -7.72 -1.14
CA GLU A 202 11.16 -8.21 -0.70
C GLU A 202 10.30 -8.71 -1.88
N TYR A 203 10.38 -8.04 -3.03
CA TYR A 203 9.54 -8.29 -4.21
C TYR A 203 10.35 -8.51 -5.48
N THR A 204 11.45 -9.27 -5.40
CA THR A 204 12.45 -9.41 -6.47
C THR A 204 11.84 -9.71 -7.84
N GLU A 205 11.01 -10.75 -7.97
CA GLU A 205 10.43 -11.12 -9.27
C GLU A 205 9.50 -10.04 -9.84
N ILE A 206 8.67 -9.41 -8.99
CA ILE A 206 7.69 -8.41 -9.41
C ILE A 206 8.39 -7.14 -9.89
N ILE A 207 9.26 -6.58 -9.04
CA ILE A 207 9.95 -5.32 -9.32
C ILE A 207 10.95 -5.48 -10.46
N SER A 208 11.61 -6.65 -10.59
CA SER A 208 12.54 -6.88 -11.69
C SER A 208 11.84 -6.96 -13.05
N VAL A 209 10.64 -7.56 -13.13
CA VAL A 209 9.86 -7.55 -14.38
C VAL A 209 9.47 -6.12 -14.76
N VAL A 210 9.05 -5.30 -13.79
CA VAL A 210 8.78 -3.87 -14.02
C VAL A 210 10.01 -3.16 -14.59
N LYS A 211 11.17 -3.36 -13.95
CA LYS A 211 12.45 -2.77 -14.36
C LYS A 211 12.83 -3.15 -15.79
N ILE A 212 12.76 -4.44 -16.13
CA ILE A 212 13.10 -4.96 -17.46
C ILE A 212 12.13 -4.41 -18.51
N LYS A 213 10.82 -4.40 -18.24
CA LYS A 213 9.85 -3.84 -19.18
C LYS A 213 10.11 -2.36 -19.46
N LEU A 214 10.30 -1.54 -18.41
CA LEU A 214 10.59 -0.12 -18.57
C LEU A 214 11.88 0.11 -19.36
N LEU A 215 12.89 -0.74 -19.17
CA LEU A 215 14.14 -0.66 -19.93
C LEU A 215 13.95 -1.02 -21.40
N LEU A 216 13.21 -2.08 -21.70
CA LEU A 216 12.87 -2.46 -23.07
C LEU A 216 12.09 -1.33 -23.77
N GLU A 217 11.12 -0.71 -23.09
CA GLU A 217 10.35 0.44 -23.60
C GLU A 217 11.23 1.68 -23.84
N ALA A 218 12.28 1.87 -23.04
CA ALA A 218 13.20 2.99 -23.19
C ALA A 218 14.25 2.77 -24.28
N THR A 219 14.47 1.51 -24.67
CA THR A 219 15.50 1.11 -25.63
C THR A 219 14.94 1.12 -27.05
N ASP A 220 15.80 1.32 -28.05
CA ASP A 220 15.40 1.24 -29.46
C ASP A 220 14.68 -0.09 -29.73
N PRO A 221 13.50 -0.11 -30.37
CA PRO A 221 12.73 -1.33 -30.60
C PRO A 221 13.49 -2.43 -31.37
N GLU A 222 14.45 -2.04 -32.22
CA GLU A 222 15.29 -2.97 -33.00
C GLU A 222 16.61 -3.30 -32.30
N ALA A 223 16.88 -2.74 -31.12
CA ALA A 223 18.06 -3.09 -30.34
C ALA A 223 18.03 -4.56 -29.92
N LEU A 224 19.22 -5.16 -29.93
CA LEU A 224 19.46 -6.53 -29.54
C LEU A 224 19.09 -6.77 -28.07
N VAL A 225 18.37 -7.85 -27.83
CA VAL A 225 18.21 -8.46 -26.50
C VAL A 225 18.86 -9.84 -26.57
N GLU A 226 19.88 -10.08 -25.76
CA GLU A 226 20.65 -11.33 -25.79
C GLU A 226 20.83 -11.88 -24.38
N LEU A 227 20.44 -13.13 -24.16
CA LEU A 227 20.70 -13.87 -22.93
C LEU A 227 21.76 -14.93 -23.19
N GLN A 228 22.94 -14.76 -22.59
CA GLN A 228 24.07 -15.65 -22.67
C GLN A 228 24.06 -16.63 -21.48
N LEU A 229 24.16 -17.92 -21.77
CA LEU A 229 24.04 -19.04 -20.81
C LEU A 229 25.30 -19.92 -20.75
N GLU A 230 26.41 -19.43 -21.29
CA GLU A 230 27.69 -20.16 -21.50
C GLU A 230 28.22 -20.87 -20.24
N ASP A 231 27.91 -20.33 -19.08
CA ASP A 231 28.37 -20.81 -17.78
C ASP A 231 27.37 -21.73 -17.04
N MET A 232 26.17 -21.93 -17.60
CA MET A 232 25.11 -22.74 -17.01
C MET A 232 24.78 -24.00 -17.80
N ILE A 233 25.15 -24.07 -19.07
CA ILE A 233 24.68 -25.11 -19.99
C ILE A 233 25.83 -25.61 -20.84
N ASP A 234 26.07 -26.92 -20.81
CA ASP A 234 27.20 -27.57 -21.48
C ASP A 234 26.82 -28.12 -22.88
N SER A 235 25.52 -28.16 -23.23
CA SER A 235 25.04 -28.71 -24.49
C SER A 235 23.78 -28.02 -25.05
N GLU A 236 23.56 -28.10 -26.37
CA GLU A 236 22.34 -27.57 -27.01
C GLU A 236 21.05 -28.26 -26.51
N GLU A 237 21.13 -29.54 -26.12
CA GLU A 237 20.00 -30.32 -25.62
C GLU A 237 19.48 -29.75 -24.28
N GLU A 238 20.39 -29.36 -23.39
CA GLU A 238 20.08 -28.71 -22.11
C GLU A 238 19.38 -27.33 -22.29
N ILE A 239 19.56 -26.67 -23.43
CA ILE A 239 18.89 -25.37 -23.69
C ILE A 239 17.46 -25.54 -24.16
N SER A 240 17.18 -26.55 -24.97
CA SER A 240 15.81 -26.86 -25.33
C SER A 240 14.97 -27.13 -24.08
N ASP A 241 15.56 -27.80 -23.09
CA ASP A 241 14.91 -28.07 -21.80
C ASP A 241 14.87 -26.84 -20.88
N PHE A 242 15.74 -25.84 -21.07
CA PHE A 242 15.79 -24.64 -20.24
C PHE A 242 14.46 -23.86 -20.17
N HIS A 243 13.73 -23.75 -21.29
CA HIS A 243 12.40 -23.10 -21.29
C HIS A 243 11.39 -23.91 -20.47
N ILE A 244 11.40 -25.23 -20.63
CA ILE A 244 10.52 -26.16 -19.90
C ILE A 244 10.84 -26.09 -18.41
N ASP A 245 12.12 -26.14 -18.04
CA ASP A 245 12.58 -26.07 -16.66
C ASP A 245 12.29 -24.72 -16.01
N SER A 246 12.49 -23.62 -16.73
CA SER A 246 12.15 -22.29 -16.23
C SER A 246 10.65 -22.11 -16.02
N ALA A 247 9.82 -22.63 -16.96
CA ALA A 247 8.38 -22.65 -16.81
C ALA A 247 7.94 -23.53 -15.62
N ASN A 248 8.49 -24.73 -15.49
CA ASN A 248 8.21 -25.65 -14.39
C ASN A 248 8.63 -25.08 -13.03
N ARG A 249 9.79 -24.43 -12.95
CA ARG A 249 10.24 -23.71 -11.75
C ARG A 249 9.26 -22.60 -11.36
N LEU A 250 8.80 -21.80 -12.32
CA LEU A 250 7.81 -20.76 -12.03
C LEU A 250 6.47 -21.35 -11.61
N ILE A 251 5.96 -22.38 -12.31
CA ILE A 251 4.72 -23.08 -11.94
C ILE A 251 4.83 -23.63 -10.51
N GLY A 252 5.96 -24.24 -10.16
CA GLY A 252 6.25 -24.71 -8.81
C GLY A 252 6.22 -23.58 -7.77
N LYS A 253 6.85 -22.43 -8.07
CA LYS A 253 6.79 -21.22 -7.22
C LYS A 253 5.35 -20.72 -7.06
N ILE A 254 4.60 -20.58 -8.15
CA ILE A 254 3.20 -20.13 -8.13
C ILE A 254 2.35 -21.08 -7.29
N GLN A 255 2.49 -22.40 -7.46
CA GLN A 255 1.75 -23.38 -6.67
C GLN A 255 2.09 -23.30 -5.19
N LEU A 256 3.37 -23.13 -4.85
CA LEU A 256 3.83 -22.96 -3.48
C LEU A 256 3.28 -21.67 -2.85
N TYR A 257 3.39 -20.54 -3.56
CA TYR A 257 2.83 -19.26 -3.12
C TYR A 257 1.33 -19.34 -2.96
N ASN A 258 0.60 -19.89 -3.95
CA ASN A 258 -0.85 -20.06 -3.84
C ASN A 258 -1.22 -20.92 -2.63
N LYS A 259 -0.49 -22.01 -2.36
CA LYS A 259 -0.74 -22.84 -1.18
C LYS A 259 -0.48 -22.07 0.13
N PHE A 260 0.61 -21.32 0.19
CA PHE A 260 0.96 -20.49 1.34
C PHE A 260 -0.05 -19.37 1.56
N PHE A 261 -0.32 -18.57 0.53
CA PHE A 261 -1.30 -17.49 0.56
C PHE A 261 -2.70 -18.01 0.86
N ASN A 262 -3.16 -19.11 0.26
CA ASN A 262 -4.46 -19.69 0.62
C ASN A 262 -4.53 -20.06 2.11
N SER A 263 -3.43 -20.56 2.68
CA SER A 263 -3.38 -20.87 4.12
C SER A 263 -3.47 -19.62 4.99
N ILE A 264 -2.88 -18.50 4.56
CA ILE A 264 -2.96 -17.19 5.24
C ILE A 264 -4.31 -16.52 4.99
N MET A 265 -4.85 -16.58 3.78
CA MET A 265 -6.13 -16.00 3.39
C MET A 265 -7.28 -16.68 4.14
N ASN A 266 -7.19 -17.99 4.37
CA ASN A 266 -8.09 -18.70 5.27
C ASN A 266 -8.00 -18.23 6.74
N GLN A 267 -7.00 -17.43 7.09
CA GLN A 267 -6.80 -16.78 8.38
C GLN A 267 -6.93 -15.25 8.30
N GLU A 268 -7.30 -14.70 7.13
CA GLU A 268 -7.33 -13.25 6.92
C GLU A 268 -8.25 -12.56 7.92
N GLU A 269 -9.46 -13.11 8.12
CA GLU A 269 -10.41 -12.60 9.12
C GLU A 269 -9.83 -12.65 10.55
N VAL A 270 -9.09 -13.71 10.88
CA VAL A 270 -8.44 -13.85 12.19
C VAL A 270 -7.32 -12.83 12.37
N ILE A 271 -6.52 -12.59 11.33
CA ILE A 271 -5.44 -11.60 11.35
C ILE A 271 -6.03 -10.18 11.44
N LYS A 272 -7.07 -9.88 10.65
CA LYS A 272 -7.79 -8.59 10.68
C LYS A 272 -8.40 -8.35 12.06
N ASP A 273 -9.08 -9.34 12.64
CA ASP A 273 -9.65 -9.24 13.99
C ASP A 273 -8.56 -9.03 15.05
N ALA A 274 -7.44 -9.77 14.97
CA ALA A 274 -6.32 -9.60 15.89
C ALA A 274 -5.66 -8.21 15.78
N TYR A 275 -5.49 -7.71 14.56
CA TYR A 275 -4.97 -6.36 14.31
C TYR A 275 -5.91 -5.29 14.85
N PHE A 276 -7.20 -5.37 14.49
CA PHE A 276 -8.25 -4.45 14.96
C PHE A 276 -8.31 -4.41 16.50
N LYS A 277 -8.26 -5.57 17.17
CA LYS A 277 -8.26 -5.64 18.64
C LYS A 277 -7.03 -4.99 19.25
N LYS A 278 -5.85 -5.16 18.64
CA LYS A 278 -4.62 -4.51 19.09
C LYS A 278 -4.69 -2.98 18.89
N GLU A 279 -5.20 -2.52 17.76
CA GLU A 279 -5.43 -1.10 17.51
C GLU A 279 -6.44 -0.50 18.50
N LEU A 280 -7.54 -1.21 18.76
CA LEU A 280 -8.54 -0.85 19.76
C LEU A 280 -7.93 -0.67 21.16
N LEU A 281 -7.07 -1.60 21.60
CA LEU A 281 -6.33 -1.47 22.88
C LEU A 281 -5.46 -0.21 22.91
N LEU A 282 -4.69 0.05 21.85
CA LEU A 282 -3.83 1.23 21.77
C LEU A 282 -4.62 2.54 21.82
N LEU A 283 -5.78 2.59 21.18
CA LEU A 283 -6.67 3.75 21.22
C LEU A 283 -7.32 3.93 22.59
N LEU A 284 -7.80 2.83 23.20
CA LEU A 284 -8.38 2.83 24.55
C LEU A 284 -7.38 3.37 25.59
N ASP A 285 -6.13 2.91 25.55
CA ASP A 285 -5.09 3.33 26.50
C ASP A 285 -4.67 4.80 26.33
N ARG A 286 -4.88 5.39 25.14
CA ARG A 286 -4.60 6.80 24.89
C ARG A 286 -5.68 7.74 25.42
N ILE A 287 -6.95 7.33 25.42
CA ILE A 287 -8.07 8.20 25.80
C ILE A 287 -7.89 8.85 27.19
N PRO A 288 -7.49 8.13 28.26
CA PRO A 288 -7.27 8.71 29.58
C PRO A 288 -6.19 9.80 29.61
N LEU A 289 -5.20 9.74 28.71
CA LEU A 289 -4.04 10.63 28.66
C LEU A 289 -4.34 11.99 28.03
N ILE A 290 -5.45 12.10 27.28
CA ILE A 290 -5.89 13.35 26.66
C ILE A 290 -6.26 14.34 27.77
N LYS A 291 -5.93 15.62 27.61
CA LYS A 291 -6.21 16.64 28.65
C LYS A 291 -7.49 17.42 28.38
N SER A 292 -7.75 17.77 27.12
CA SER A 292 -8.92 18.55 26.73
C SER A 292 -10.18 17.70 26.75
N SER A 293 -11.23 18.14 27.44
CA SER A 293 -12.53 17.46 27.47
C SER A 293 -13.15 17.34 26.08
N ALA A 294 -12.99 18.37 25.23
CA ALA A 294 -13.47 18.31 23.86
C ALA A 294 -12.73 17.20 23.09
N GLU A 295 -11.40 17.16 23.18
CA GLU A 295 -10.60 16.12 22.51
C GLU A 295 -10.90 14.72 23.03
N LYS A 296 -11.20 14.57 24.32
CA LYS A 296 -11.66 13.31 24.92
C LYS A 296 -12.97 12.81 24.33
N GLY A 297 -13.94 13.71 24.14
CA GLY A 297 -15.20 13.40 23.46
C GLY A 297 -14.93 12.92 22.04
N ARG A 298 -14.17 13.70 21.26
CA ARG A 298 -13.81 13.36 19.88
C ARG A 298 -13.08 12.03 19.76
N ALA A 299 -12.16 11.74 20.69
CA ALA A 299 -11.42 10.49 20.69
C ALA A 299 -12.35 9.29 20.92
N LEU A 300 -13.35 9.42 21.79
CA LEU A 300 -14.34 8.37 22.02
C LEU A 300 -15.29 8.22 20.83
N GLU A 301 -15.74 9.32 20.22
CA GLU A 301 -16.53 9.29 18.97
C GLU A 301 -15.77 8.54 17.85
N ASN A 302 -14.51 8.90 17.63
CA ASN A 302 -13.65 8.26 16.61
C ASN A 302 -13.44 6.77 16.91
N LEU A 303 -13.27 6.41 18.18
CA LEU A 303 -13.12 5.02 18.59
C LEU A 303 -14.36 4.20 18.21
N MET A 304 -15.54 4.73 18.54
CA MET A 304 -16.80 4.04 18.25
C MET A 304 -17.09 3.98 16.76
N GLU A 305 -16.74 5.00 15.99
CA GLU A 305 -16.79 4.99 14.53
C GLU A 305 -15.99 3.82 13.95
N ILE A 306 -14.76 3.61 14.43
CA ILE A 306 -13.90 2.48 14.03
C ILE A 306 -14.53 1.14 14.44
N VAL A 307 -15.08 1.04 15.65
CA VAL A 307 -15.74 -0.19 16.14
C VAL A 307 -16.97 -0.55 15.31
N PHE A 308 -17.82 0.42 14.96
CA PHE A 308 -19.00 0.11 14.14
C PHE A 308 -18.64 -0.13 12.68
N SER A 309 -17.66 0.59 12.13
CA SER A 309 -17.22 0.42 10.74
C SER A 309 -16.47 -0.90 10.50
N SER A 310 -16.01 -1.59 11.56
CA SER A 310 -15.37 -2.91 11.42
C SER A 310 -16.37 -4.02 11.11
N ILE A 311 -17.68 -3.78 11.24
CA ILE A 311 -18.72 -4.78 11.00
C ILE A 311 -19.27 -4.62 9.57
N PRO A 312 -19.13 -5.65 8.71
CA PRO A 312 -19.73 -5.63 7.38
C PRO A 312 -21.24 -5.38 7.44
N GLY A 313 -21.69 -4.36 6.71
CA GLY A 313 -23.09 -3.94 6.64
C GLY A 313 -23.46 -2.80 7.58
N LEU A 314 -22.59 -2.39 8.51
CA LEU A 314 -22.76 -1.13 9.22
C LEU A 314 -22.06 0.00 8.48
N GLU A 315 -22.75 1.12 8.30
CA GLU A 315 -22.24 2.28 7.57
C GLU A 315 -22.51 3.54 8.40
N VAL A 316 -21.45 4.27 8.74
CA VAL A 316 -21.56 5.58 9.41
C VAL A 316 -22.07 6.58 8.38
N ILE A 317 -23.33 6.99 8.50
CA ILE A 317 -23.97 7.89 7.52
C ILE A 317 -23.52 9.32 7.78
N GLU A 318 -23.59 9.74 9.04
CA GLU A 318 -23.30 11.10 9.47
C GLU A 318 -22.66 11.10 10.85
N LYS A 319 -21.80 12.09 11.07
CA LYS A 319 -21.11 12.36 12.33
C LYS A 319 -21.49 13.75 12.80
N ARG A 320 -21.83 13.88 14.09
CA ARG A 320 -22.37 15.11 14.69
C ARG A 320 -23.56 15.63 13.88
N VAL A 321 -24.57 14.78 13.77
CA VAL A 321 -25.85 15.16 13.16
C VAL A 321 -26.40 16.29 14.01
N SER A 322 -26.33 17.51 13.51
CA SER A 322 -26.98 18.66 14.14
C SER A 322 -28.27 18.91 13.39
N THR A 323 -29.39 18.56 14.02
CA THR A 323 -30.66 19.23 13.72
C THR A 323 -30.65 20.59 14.42
N GLN A 324 -31.55 21.49 14.05
CA GLN A 324 -31.59 22.85 14.64
C GLN A 324 -31.66 22.85 16.18
N ASP A 325 -32.12 21.74 16.79
CA ASP A 325 -32.32 21.60 18.23
C ASP A 325 -31.62 20.38 18.87
N GLU A 326 -31.02 19.45 18.10
CA GLU A 326 -30.43 18.21 18.62
C GLU A 326 -29.06 17.90 17.98
N GLU A 327 -28.08 17.47 18.78
CA GLU A 327 -26.79 16.94 18.32
C GLU A 327 -26.72 15.43 18.63
N ILE A 328 -26.42 14.60 17.62
CA ILE A 328 -26.19 13.15 17.77
C ILE A 328 -24.77 12.83 17.29
N ASP A 329 -23.99 12.14 18.10
CA ASP A 329 -22.57 11.91 17.80
C ASP A 329 -22.36 11.08 16.53
N LEU A 330 -23.03 9.93 16.40
CA LEU A 330 -23.04 9.13 15.15
C LEU A 330 -24.44 8.62 14.81
N GLN A 331 -24.75 8.63 13.52
CA GLN A 331 -25.88 7.89 12.96
C GLN A 331 -25.37 6.76 12.07
N ILE A 332 -25.77 5.53 12.40
CA ILE A 332 -25.31 4.32 11.71
C ILE A 332 -26.48 3.70 10.95
N LYS A 333 -26.27 3.37 9.67
CA LYS A 333 -27.15 2.54 8.87
C LYS A 333 -26.94 1.08 9.22
N ASN A 334 -28.03 0.36 9.43
CA ASN A 334 -28.01 -1.07 9.66
C ASN A 334 -28.34 -1.84 8.38
N GLY A 335 -27.30 -2.31 7.69
CA GLY A 335 -27.38 -3.22 6.54
C GLY A 335 -26.80 -4.60 6.84
N VAL A 336 -26.68 -4.97 8.11
CA VAL A 336 -26.11 -6.27 8.52
C VAL A 336 -27.03 -7.40 8.07
N ALA A 337 -26.47 -8.36 7.34
CA ALA A 337 -27.19 -9.57 6.95
C ALA A 337 -27.34 -10.53 8.13
N GLY A 338 -28.55 -11.04 8.36
CA GLY A 338 -28.80 -12.03 9.42
C GLY A 338 -30.16 -11.87 10.08
N THR A 339 -30.68 -12.95 10.67
CA THR A 339 -32.01 -12.98 11.28
C THR A 339 -32.09 -12.11 12.53
N PHE A 340 -31.02 -12.04 13.34
CA PHE A 340 -30.99 -11.23 14.56
C PHE A 340 -31.15 -9.73 14.24
N TRP A 341 -30.22 -9.13 13.49
CA TRP A 341 -30.25 -7.70 13.16
C TRP A 341 -31.47 -7.28 12.33
N SER A 342 -31.95 -8.16 11.44
CA SER A 342 -33.19 -7.93 10.70
C SER A 342 -34.42 -7.90 11.61
N SER A 343 -34.44 -8.72 12.67
CA SER A 343 -35.55 -8.77 13.62
C SER A 343 -35.66 -7.53 14.52
N LEU A 344 -34.59 -6.74 14.65
CA LEU A 344 -34.63 -5.48 15.39
C LEU A 344 -35.49 -4.40 14.68
N THR A 345 -35.81 -4.59 13.39
CA THR A 345 -36.64 -3.66 12.59
C THR A 345 -36.18 -2.20 12.60
N SER A 346 -34.89 -1.98 12.86
CA SER A 346 -34.25 -0.67 12.89
C SER A 346 -33.33 -0.50 11.68
N PRO A 347 -33.73 0.24 10.64
CA PRO A 347 -32.86 0.50 9.48
C PRO A 347 -31.65 1.38 9.83
N SER A 348 -31.70 2.10 10.95
CA SER A 348 -30.57 2.88 11.49
C SER A 348 -30.58 2.88 13.01
N PHE A 349 -29.49 3.28 13.64
CA PHE A 349 -29.42 3.54 15.08
C PHE A 349 -28.50 4.72 15.39
N PHE A 350 -28.71 5.29 16.57
CA PHE A 350 -27.87 6.38 17.09
C PHE A 350 -26.81 5.87 18.05
N VAL A 351 -25.71 6.58 18.09
CA VAL A 351 -24.60 6.38 19.02
C VAL A 351 -24.33 7.73 19.69
N GLU A 352 -24.32 7.75 21.02
CA GLU A 352 -23.96 8.92 21.82
C GLU A 352 -22.80 8.57 22.75
N CYS A 353 -21.77 9.42 22.79
CA CYS A 353 -20.50 9.20 23.45
C CYS A 353 -20.25 10.29 24.51
N LYS A 354 -20.21 9.89 25.79
CA LYS A 354 -19.87 10.78 26.90
C LYS A 354 -18.54 10.39 27.55
N ASN A 355 -17.54 11.25 27.40
CA ASN A 355 -16.23 11.08 28.04
C ASN A 355 -15.98 12.14 29.12
N TRP A 356 -16.73 12.06 30.20
CA TRP A 356 -16.62 12.98 31.34
C TRP A 356 -15.70 12.42 32.41
N SER A 357 -15.19 13.26 33.32
CA SER A 357 -14.33 12.81 34.43
C SER A 357 -15.03 11.88 35.44
N GLY A 358 -16.36 11.85 35.43
CA GLY A 358 -17.17 11.02 36.31
C GLY A 358 -18.18 10.18 35.54
N LYS A 359 -18.97 9.41 36.28
CA LYS A 359 -20.04 8.57 35.75
C LYS A 359 -21.18 9.41 35.18
N VAL A 360 -21.79 8.94 34.10
CA VAL A 360 -22.96 9.57 33.48
C VAL A 360 -24.23 9.17 34.21
N GLY A 361 -25.09 10.15 34.47
CA GLY A 361 -26.35 9.99 35.19
C GLY A 361 -27.56 9.78 34.29
N ALA A 362 -28.70 9.49 34.92
CA ALA A 362 -29.96 9.17 34.24
C ALA A 362 -30.57 10.31 33.41
N THR A 363 -30.17 11.57 33.61
CA THR A 363 -30.68 12.71 32.83
C THR A 363 -30.23 12.61 31.37
N GLU A 364 -28.95 12.33 31.13
CA GLU A 364 -28.39 12.22 29.78
C GLU A 364 -28.98 11.04 29.00
N VAL A 365 -29.24 9.92 29.69
CA VAL A 365 -29.86 8.75 29.06
C VAL A 365 -31.31 9.04 28.64
N ARG A 366 -32.06 9.84 29.41
CA ARG A 366 -33.42 10.27 29.02
C ARG A 366 -33.41 11.29 27.88
N ASP A 367 -32.39 12.14 27.83
CA ASP A 367 -32.19 13.05 26.70
C ASP A 367 -31.96 12.25 25.41
N PHE A 368 -31.04 11.28 25.45
CA PHE A 368 -30.80 10.36 24.33
C PHE A 368 -32.03 9.55 23.93
N GLU A 369 -32.80 9.05 24.92
CA GLU A 369 -34.07 8.38 24.68
C GLU A 369 -35.05 9.27 23.90
N THR A 370 -35.13 10.56 24.26
CA THR A 370 -35.99 11.53 23.58
C THR A 370 -35.60 11.69 22.10
N LYS A 371 -34.29 11.79 21.81
CA LYS A 371 -33.76 11.81 20.43
C LYS A 371 -34.20 10.57 19.65
N MET A 372 -34.08 9.38 20.25
CA MET A 372 -34.54 8.13 19.60
C MET A 372 -36.05 8.12 19.34
N ILE A 373 -36.87 8.57 20.29
CA ILE A 373 -38.33 8.65 20.15
C ILE A 373 -38.74 9.58 19.01
N ASN A 374 -38.05 10.72 18.86
CA ASN A 374 -38.27 11.68 17.77
C ASN A 374 -38.00 11.05 16.40
N HIS A 375 -37.17 10.00 16.34
CA HIS A 375 -36.80 9.28 15.12
C HIS A 375 -37.32 7.82 15.07
N LYS A 376 -38.33 7.47 15.87
CA LYS A 376 -38.83 6.09 16.07
C LYS A 376 -39.28 5.30 14.83
N LYS A 377 -39.45 5.98 13.67
CA LYS A 377 -39.74 5.32 12.39
C LYS A 377 -38.52 4.59 11.82
N LEU A 378 -37.31 5.09 12.12
CA LEU A 378 -36.05 4.60 11.58
C LEU A 378 -35.09 4.10 12.67
N VAL A 379 -35.30 4.53 13.91
CA VAL A 379 -34.42 4.24 15.06
C VAL A 379 -35.25 3.56 16.15
N LYS A 380 -35.01 2.27 16.35
CA LYS A 380 -35.61 1.40 17.39
C LYS A 380 -34.62 1.02 18.47
N PHE A 381 -33.32 1.13 18.21
CA PHE A 381 -32.33 0.97 19.25
C PHE A 381 -31.19 2.00 19.09
N GLY A 382 -30.40 2.15 20.14
CA GLY A 382 -29.27 3.06 20.16
C GLY A 382 -28.23 2.63 21.19
N PHE A 383 -26.99 3.06 20.98
CA PHE A 383 -25.89 2.81 21.89
C PHE A 383 -25.52 4.09 22.62
N PHE A 384 -25.47 4.01 23.94
CA PHE A 384 -25.05 5.11 24.79
C PHE A 384 -23.76 4.73 25.51
N ILE A 385 -22.67 5.38 25.14
CA ILE A 385 -21.31 5.05 25.54
C ILE A 385 -20.86 6.03 26.62
N SER A 386 -20.35 5.52 27.73
CA SER A 386 -19.69 6.33 28.76
C SER A 386 -18.36 5.74 29.13
N PHE A 387 -17.26 6.45 28.88
CA PHE A 387 -15.93 5.92 29.17
C PHE A 387 -15.75 5.60 30.65
N ASN A 388 -16.22 6.46 31.55
CA ASN A 388 -16.15 6.24 33.01
C ASN A 388 -17.39 5.53 33.60
N GLY A 389 -18.26 5.00 32.74
CA GLY A 389 -19.44 4.23 33.11
C GLY A 389 -20.62 5.07 33.61
N PHE A 390 -21.55 4.39 34.29
CA PHE A 390 -22.88 4.92 34.61
C PHE A 390 -23.17 4.92 36.11
N THR A 391 -24.03 5.84 36.55
CA THR A 391 -24.57 5.85 37.92
C THR A 391 -25.70 4.81 38.05
N LYS A 392 -26.01 4.38 39.29
CA LYS A 392 -27.04 3.34 39.53
C LYS A 392 -28.45 3.79 39.15
N GLU A 393 -28.71 5.10 39.12
CA GLU A 393 -30.00 5.66 38.75
C GLU A 393 -30.33 5.42 37.28
N VAL A 394 -29.32 5.16 36.44
CA VAL A 394 -29.48 4.85 35.03
C VAL A 394 -30.26 3.54 34.83
N ASP A 395 -30.03 2.52 35.66
CA ASP A 395 -30.76 1.24 35.58
C ASP A 395 -32.28 1.45 35.70
N ASN A 396 -32.70 2.36 36.57
CA ASN A 396 -34.11 2.72 36.73
C ASN A 396 -34.67 3.52 35.56
N ALA A 397 -33.83 4.23 34.80
CA ALA A 397 -34.22 4.89 33.56
C ALA A 397 -34.37 3.87 32.44
N LEU A 398 -33.43 2.94 32.27
CA LEU A 398 -33.52 1.87 31.28
C LEU A 398 -34.75 0.98 31.48
N LYS A 399 -35.08 0.61 32.73
CA LYS A 399 -36.30 -0.16 33.06
C LYS A 399 -37.60 0.55 32.72
N ARG A 400 -37.57 1.89 32.62
CA ARG A 400 -38.71 2.69 32.17
C ARG A 400 -38.75 2.76 30.66
N ALA A 401 -37.59 3.01 30.03
CA ALA A 401 -37.44 3.03 28.57
C ALA A 401 -37.84 1.70 27.93
N SER A 402 -37.48 0.57 28.55
CA SER A 402 -37.77 -0.78 28.05
C SER A 402 -39.25 -1.16 28.01
N ARG A 403 -40.15 -0.30 28.53
CA ARG A 403 -41.61 -0.48 28.38
C ARG A 403 -42.11 -0.04 27.01
N GLU A 404 -41.31 0.75 26.29
CA GLU A 404 -41.61 1.28 24.97
C GLU A 404 -40.97 0.41 23.88
N ASP A 405 -41.32 0.68 22.63
CA ASP A 405 -40.82 -0.02 21.44
C ASP A 405 -39.44 0.50 20.99
N HIS A 406 -38.54 0.75 21.96
CA HIS A 406 -37.15 1.12 21.71
C HIS A 406 -36.19 0.61 22.81
N HIS A 407 -34.92 0.41 22.44
CA HIS A 407 -33.92 -0.20 23.32
C HIS A 407 -32.60 0.61 23.35
N ILE A 408 -32.12 0.94 24.56
CA ILE A 408 -30.85 1.65 24.76
C ILE A 408 -29.83 0.67 25.33
N VAL A 409 -28.74 0.46 24.61
CA VAL A 409 -27.62 -0.38 25.03
C VAL A 409 -26.55 0.51 25.66
N LEU A 410 -26.15 0.19 26.89
CA LEU A 410 -25.06 0.88 27.56
C LEU A 410 -23.73 0.18 27.30
N ILE A 411 -22.69 0.98 27.02
CA ILE A 411 -21.32 0.49 26.83
C ILE A 411 -20.39 1.37 27.67
N ASP A 412 -19.53 0.75 28.48
CA ASP A 412 -18.44 1.45 29.17
C ASP A 412 -17.05 1.01 28.73
N SER A 413 -16.00 1.61 29.29
CA SER A 413 -14.62 1.24 28.94
C SER A 413 -14.33 -0.24 29.22
N ASN A 414 -14.94 -0.85 30.24
CA ASN A 414 -14.70 -2.26 30.53
C ASN A 414 -15.29 -3.14 29.43
N ASP A 415 -16.47 -2.80 28.90
CA ASP A 415 -17.05 -3.51 27.75
C ASP A 415 -16.12 -3.44 26.52
N LEU A 416 -15.50 -2.28 26.27
CA LEU A 416 -14.54 -2.09 25.18
C LEU A 416 -13.22 -2.84 25.41
N TYR A 417 -12.66 -2.82 26.63
CA TYR A 417 -11.51 -3.64 26.97
C TYR A 417 -11.84 -5.14 26.89
N ASN A 418 -13.07 -5.54 27.23
CA ASN A 418 -13.51 -6.92 27.08
C ASN A 418 -13.60 -7.32 25.61
N LEU A 419 -14.15 -6.47 24.73
CA LEU A 419 -14.11 -6.69 23.28
C LEU A 419 -12.67 -6.93 22.82
N ALA A 420 -11.78 -6.01 23.16
CA ALA A 420 -10.40 -6.00 22.70
C ALA A 420 -9.57 -7.21 23.18
N ASN A 421 -9.89 -7.76 24.35
CA ASN A 421 -9.21 -8.93 24.91
C ASN A 421 -9.94 -10.27 24.68
N SER A 422 -11.16 -10.24 24.11
CA SER A 422 -11.95 -11.46 23.90
C SER A 422 -11.66 -12.15 22.57
N LYS A 423 -12.08 -13.42 22.46
CA LYS A 423 -12.10 -14.16 21.19
C LYS A 423 -13.35 -13.93 20.35
N ASN A 424 -14.36 -13.23 20.89
CA ASN A 424 -15.59 -12.97 20.14
C ASN A 424 -15.31 -11.99 19.01
N SER A 425 -16.03 -12.12 17.90
CA SER A 425 -16.05 -11.07 16.89
C SER A 425 -16.78 -9.82 17.41
N THR A 426 -16.57 -8.67 16.78
CA THR A 426 -17.23 -7.41 17.18
C THR A 426 -18.76 -7.51 17.08
N ILE A 427 -19.27 -8.18 16.06
CA ILE A 427 -20.72 -8.38 15.88
C ILE A 427 -21.29 -9.26 17.00
N GLU A 428 -20.65 -10.38 17.33
CA GLU A 428 -21.09 -11.25 18.44
C GLU A 428 -21.07 -10.52 19.79
N TRP A 429 -20.09 -9.64 19.99
CA TRP A 429 -20.01 -8.81 21.19
C TRP A 429 -21.17 -7.82 21.27
N LEU A 430 -21.52 -7.13 20.17
CA LEU A 430 -22.69 -6.24 20.14
C LEU A 430 -24.00 -7.00 20.39
N GLU A 431 -24.18 -8.15 19.75
CA GLU A 431 -25.37 -8.99 19.97
C GLU A 431 -25.51 -9.40 21.44
N LYS A 432 -24.41 -9.78 22.09
CA LYS A 432 -24.40 -10.08 23.53
C LYS A 432 -24.79 -8.87 24.39
N LEU A 433 -24.38 -7.67 24.01
CA LEU A 433 -24.75 -6.44 24.71
C LEU A 433 -26.23 -6.10 24.52
N ILE A 434 -26.77 -6.27 23.31
CA ILE A 434 -28.19 -6.02 22.99
C ILE A 434 -29.11 -7.00 23.75
N ILE A 435 -28.70 -8.26 23.90
CA ILE A 435 -29.53 -9.28 24.56
C ILE A 435 -29.46 -9.18 26.10
N LYS A 436 -28.50 -8.42 26.64
CA LYS A 436 -28.26 -8.34 28.09
C LYS A 436 -29.47 -7.71 28.80
N PRO A 437 -30.15 -8.43 29.72
CA PRO A 437 -31.30 -7.87 30.44
C PRO A 437 -30.85 -6.76 31.42
N HIS A 438 -31.68 -5.73 31.57
CA HIS A 438 -31.48 -4.57 32.46
C HIS A 438 -32.35 -4.62 33.73
#